data_AF-A0A0Q6ZUF6-F1
#
_entry.id   AF-A0A0Q6ZUF6-F1
#
_cell.length_a   1.000
_cell.length_b   1.000
_cell.length_c   1.000
_cell.angle_alpha   90.00
_cell.angle_beta   90.00
_cell.angle_gamma   90.00
#
_symmetry.space_group_name_H-M   'P 1'
#
loop_
_entity.id
_entity.type
_entity.pdbx_description
1 polymer ?
#
loop_
_entity_poly.entity_id
_entity_poly.type
_entity_poly.pdbx_seq_one_letter_code
_entity_poly.pdbx_strand_id
1 'polypeptide(L)'
;MFEIKPWDGDTYRKQTRRSTLIIAVVFLALAMLLSSLAVMLLGTPGGDNFRFNLGGVIVAVLAMAALMRVYFWSQPWMAAAVYGWQLKRSLMKITNVMHQVTAGVQAQDPIAMKLLRFYHLGLAQMHQLDANSSAQGSLAREADAHLAKMQALGLDTEQSRLDPSWIETVKQAYRAG
;
A
#
# COMPACT_ATOMS: atom_id res chain seq x y z
N MET A 1 -13.02 2.08 3.52
CA MET A 1 -12.49 1.99 4.89
C MET A 1 -11.39 0.94 4.91
N PHE A 2 -10.28 1.18 5.60
CA PHE A 2 -9.18 0.21 5.74
C PHE A 2 -9.03 -0.15 7.23
N GLU A 3 -8.62 -1.37 7.52
CA GLU A 3 -8.46 -1.88 8.89
C GLU A 3 -7.15 -2.65 8.99
N ILE A 4 -6.37 -2.34 10.02
CA ILE A 4 -5.14 -3.03 10.37
C ILE A 4 -5.53 -4.41 10.86
N LYS A 5 -4.97 -5.44 10.22
CA LYS A 5 -5.21 -6.84 10.57
C LYS A 5 -3.95 -7.42 11.22
N PRO A 6 -4.11 -8.29 12.24
CA PRO A 6 -2.98 -8.92 12.92
C PRO A 6 -2.36 -9.99 12.01
N TRP A 7 -1.50 -9.55 11.10
CA TRP A 7 -0.74 -10.45 10.24
C TRP A 7 0.54 -10.90 10.94
N ASP A 8 0.78 -12.20 10.95
CA ASP A 8 2.08 -12.75 11.29
C ASP A 8 3.13 -12.37 10.23
N GLY A 9 4.26 -11.83 10.67
CA GLY A 9 5.29 -11.28 9.79
C GLY A 9 5.93 -12.35 8.89
N ASP A 10 6.17 -13.55 9.42
CA ASP A 10 6.80 -14.64 8.64
C ASP A 10 5.86 -15.17 7.56
N THR A 11 4.59 -15.39 7.91
CA THR A 11 3.54 -15.82 6.98
C THR A 11 3.32 -14.77 5.90
N TYR A 12 3.22 -13.50 6.27
CA TYR A 12 3.09 -12.38 5.34
C TYR A 12 4.24 -12.33 4.33
N ARG A 13 5.49 -12.44 4.79
CA ARG A 13 6.68 -12.42 3.91
C ARG A 13 6.70 -13.59 2.94
N LYS A 14 6.40 -14.81 3.43
CA LYS A 14 6.33 -16.01 2.58
C LYS A 14 5.26 -15.87 1.50
N GLN A 15 4.05 -15.42 1.85
CA GLN A 15 2.97 -15.22 0.89
C GLN A 15 3.28 -14.10 -0.12
N THR A 16 3.87 -13.00 0.34
CA THR A 16 4.24 -11.89 -0.55
C THR A 16 5.32 -12.30 -1.54
N ARG A 17 6.38 -13.00 -1.12
CA ARG A 17 7.41 -13.54 -2.02
C ARG A 17 6.82 -14.51 -3.04
N ARG A 18 5.94 -15.42 -2.60
CA ARG A 18 5.23 -16.34 -3.50
C ARG A 18 4.38 -15.59 -4.52
N SER A 19 3.65 -14.56 -4.09
CA SER A 19 2.84 -13.72 -4.97
C SER A 19 3.67 -13.03 -6.04
N THR A 20 4.80 -12.41 -5.64
CA THR A 20 5.73 -11.75 -6.55
C THR A 20 6.26 -12.73 -7.60
N LEU A 21 6.64 -13.95 -7.19
CA LEU A 21 7.12 -14.97 -8.13
C LEU A 21 6.03 -15.39 -9.13
N ILE A 22 4.80 -15.64 -8.67
CA ILE A 22 3.69 -16.01 -9.55
C ILE A 22 3.42 -14.89 -10.56
N ILE A 23 3.32 -13.64 -10.11
CA ILE A 23 3.12 -12.46 -10.96
C ILE A 23 4.23 -12.34 -12.00
N ALA A 24 5.49 -12.48 -11.58
CA ALA A 24 6.63 -12.38 -12.47
C ALA A 24 6.62 -13.47 -13.56
N VAL A 25 6.36 -14.72 -13.18
CA VAL A 25 6.29 -15.85 -14.12
C VAL A 25 5.14 -15.67 -15.12
N VAL A 26 3.96 -15.29 -14.65
CA VAL A 26 2.80 -15.04 -15.52
C VAL A 26 3.09 -13.88 -16.48
N PHE A 27 3.68 -12.79 -15.99
CA PHE A 27 4.03 -11.67 -16.83
C PHE A 27 5.07 -12.05 -17.90
N LEU A 28 6.13 -12.78 -17.53
CA LEU A 28 7.14 -13.26 -18.48
C LEU A 28 6.50 -14.15 -19.56
N ALA A 29 5.65 -15.10 -19.16
CA ALA A 29 4.96 -15.97 -20.10
C ALA A 29 4.06 -15.19 -21.07
N LEU A 30 3.29 -14.22 -20.56
CA LEU A 30 2.45 -13.34 -21.38
C LEU A 30 3.26 -12.47 -22.33
N ALA A 31 4.36 -11.88 -21.85
CA ALA A 31 5.24 -11.04 -22.64
C ALA A 31 5.87 -11.84 -23.78
N MET A 32 6.41 -13.03 -23.50
CA MET A 32 6.97 -13.92 -24.52
C MET A 32 5.91 -14.35 -25.52
N LEU A 33 4.74 -14.82 -25.06
CA LEU A 33 3.66 -15.29 -25.93
C LEU A 33 3.18 -14.18 -26.87
N LEU A 34 2.85 -13.00 -26.34
CA LEU A 34 2.29 -11.90 -27.14
C LEU A 34 3.33 -11.25 -28.04
N SER A 35 4.59 -11.14 -27.59
CA SER A 35 5.71 -10.68 -28.41
C SER A 35 5.94 -11.63 -29.59
N SER A 36 6.02 -12.94 -29.34
CA SER A 36 6.21 -13.94 -30.39
C SER A 36 5.03 -13.98 -31.37
N LEU A 37 3.79 -13.90 -30.89
CA LEU A 37 2.60 -13.86 -31.75
C LEU A 37 2.57 -12.58 -32.62
N ALA A 38 2.93 -11.42 -32.07
CA ALA A 38 2.99 -10.18 -32.85
C ALA A 38 4.00 -10.28 -34.00
N VAL A 39 5.19 -10.84 -33.74
CA VAL A 39 6.21 -11.06 -34.77
C VAL A 39 5.77 -12.13 -35.77
N MET A 40 5.13 -13.21 -35.32
CA MET A 40 4.68 -14.29 -36.20
C MET A 40 3.58 -13.81 -37.16
N LEU A 41 2.67 -12.95 -36.70
CA LEU A 41 1.51 -12.50 -37.49
C LEU A 41 1.80 -11.26 -38.34
N LEU A 42 2.65 -10.35 -37.86
CA LEU A 42 2.87 -9.04 -38.49
C LEU A 42 4.33 -8.79 -38.87
N GLY A 43 5.25 -9.64 -38.40
CA GLY A 43 6.68 -9.49 -38.64
C GLY A 43 7.11 -9.94 -40.03
N THR A 44 8.32 -9.53 -40.39
CA THR A 44 8.96 -9.88 -41.66
C THR A 44 10.08 -10.88 -41.41
N PRO A 45 10.10 -12.07 -42.04
CA PRO A 45 11.19 -13.03 -41.90
C PRO A 45 12.54 -12.41 -42.28
N GLY A 46 13.54 -12.50 -41.40
CA GLY A 46 14.88 -11.92 -41.63
C GLY A 46 14.98 -10.39 -41.54
N GLY A 47 13.87 -9.69 -41.27
CA GLY A 47 13.83 -8.24 -41.07
C GLY A 47 13.91 -7.79 -39.60
N ASP A 48 13.98 -6.48 -39.39
CA ASP A 48 13.89 -5.89 -38.05
C ASP A 48 12.44 -5.93 -37.53
N ASN A 49 12.21 -6.78 -36.53
CA ASN A 49 10.91 -6.96 -35.88
C ASN A 49 10.84 -6.32 -34.49
N PHE A 50 11.77 -5.40 -34.15
CA PHE A 50 11.82 -4.78 -32.83
C PHE A 50 10.51 -4.10 -32.44
N ARG A 51 9.90 -3.35 -33.37
CA ARG A 51 8.61 -2.67 -33.15
C ARG A 51 7.47 -3.63 -32.77
N PHE A 52 7.42 -4.81 -33.38
CA PHE A 52 6.39 -5.82 -33.10
C PHE A 52 6.67 -6.55 -31.78
N ASN A 53 7.94 -6.81 -31.45
CA ASN A 53 8.30 -7.33 -30.13
C ASN A 53 7.89 -6.35 -29.02
N LEU A 54 8.31 -5.09 -29.15
CA LEU A 54 7.97 -4.04 -28.18
C LEU A 54 6.45 -3.86 -28.07
N GLY A 55 5.74 -3.86 -29.20
CA GLY A 55 4.27 -3.83 -29.23
C GLY A 55 3.65 -4.97 -28.44
N GLY A 56 4.10 -6.22 -28.65
CA GLY A 56 3.62 -7.38 -27.92
C GLY A 56 3.88 -7.29 -26.41
N VAL A 57 5.04 -6.77 -26.00
CA VAL A 57 5.35 -6.53 -24.58
C VAL A 57 4.43 -5.47 -23.98
N ILE A 58 4.15 -4.37 -24.68
CA ILE A 58 3.20 -3.34 -24.22
C ILE A 58 1.81 -3.93 -24.03
N VAL A 59 1.34 -4.73 -24.98
CA VAL A 59 0.05 -5.44 -24.86
C VAL A 59 0.06 -6.39 -23.65
N ALA A 60 1.16 -7.09 -23.41
CA ALA A 60 1.30 -7.96 -22.24
C ALA A 60 1.24 -7.18 -20.91
N VAL A 61 1.82 -5.98 -20.83
CA VAL A 61 1.70 -5.10 -19.65
C VAL A 61 0.24 -4.71 -19.41
N LEU A 62 -0.48 -4.29 -20.45
CA LEU A 62 -1.90 -3.93 -20.35
C LEU A 62 -2.76 -5.13 -19.95
N ALA A 63 -2.51 -6.30 -20.55
CA ALA A 63 -3.19 -7.54 -20.21
C ALA A 63 -2.92 -7.95 -18.75
N MET A 64 -1.67 -7.84 -18.29
CA MET A 64 -1.30 -8.13 -16.90
C MET A 64 -1.97 -7.15 -15.93
N ALA A 65 -2.03 -5.86 -16.25
CA ALA A 65 -2.73 -4.88 -15.43
C ALA A 65 -4.23 -5.17 -15.32
N ALA A 66 -4.87 -5.55 -16.44
CA ALA A 66 -6.27 -5.97 -16.46
C ALA A 66 -6.48 -7.24 -15.63
N LEU A 67 -5.65 -8.27 -15.82
CA LEU A 67 -5.71 -9.52 -15.08
C LEU A 67 -5.52 -9.30 -13.57
N MET A 68 -4.57 -8.44 -13.22
CA MET A 68 -4.32 -8.04 -11.84
C MET A 68 -5.57 -7.41 -11.22
N ARG A 69 -6.22 -6.47 -11.94
CA ARG A 69 -7.36 -5.72 -11.44
C ARG A 69 -8.64 -6.53 -11.34
N VAL A 70 -8.89 -7.40 -12.33
CA VAL A 70 -10.14 -8.15 -12.48
C VAL A 70 -10.11 -9.47 -11.69
N TYR A 71 -8.96 -10.15 -11.67
CA TYR A 71 -8.90 -11.51 -11.12
C TYR A 71 -7.92 -11.66 -9.96
N PHE A 72 -6.64 -11.30 -10.10
CA PHE A 72 -5.65 -11.59 -9.06
C PHE A 72 -5.92 -10.85 -7.74
N TRP A 73 -6.47 -9.63 -7.81
CA TRP A 73 -6.75 -8.83 -6.63
C TRP A 73 -7.63 -9.51 -5.58
N SER A 74 -8.57 -10.36 -6.00
CA SER A 74 -9.49 -11.07 -5.10
C SER A 74 -9.00 -12.44 -4.67
N GLN A 75 -7.84 -12.89 -5.15
CA GLN A 75 -7.35 -14.24 -4.88
C GLN A 75 -6.73 -14.36 -3.49
N PRO A 76 -6.95 -15.50 -2.79
CA PRO A 76 -6.40 -15.70 -1.44
C PRO A 76 -4.87 -15.61 -1.38
N TRP A 77 -4.17 -16.11 -2.41
CA TRP A 77 -2.72 -16.06 -2.47
C TRP A 77 -2.17 -14.63 -2.59
N MET A 78 -2.97 -13.68 -3.06
CA MET A 78 -2.63 -12.25 -3.17
C MET A 78 -2.95 -11.44 -1.91
N ALA A 79 -3.67 -12.01 -0.93
CA ALA A 79 -4.20 -11.27 0.21
C ALA A 79 -3.12 -10.50 0.98
N ALA A 80 -1.96 -11.11 1.22
CA ALA A 80 -0.83 -10.46 1.88
C ALA A 80 -0.30 -9.26 1.08
N ALA A 81 -0.05 -9.43 -0.23
CA ALA A 81 0.47 -8.36 -1.08
C ALA A 81 -0.53 -7.20 -1.21
N VAL A 82 -1.82 -7.51 -1.38
CA VAL A 82 -2.91 -6.51 -1.43
C VAL A 82 -3.00 -5.76 -0.11
N TYR A 83 -2.95 -6.47 1.02
CA TYR A 83 -2.97 -5.85 2.34
C TYR A 83 -1.79 -4.89 2.54
N GLY A 84 -0.56 -5.33 2.22
CA GLY A 84 0.63 -4.49 2.32
C GLY A 84 0.54 -3.24 1.46
N TRP A 85 0.02 -3.35 0.24
CA TRP A 85 -0.21 -2.21 -0.64
C TRP A 85 -1.27 -1.25 -0.08
N GLN A 86 -2.39 -1.76 0.45
CA GLN A 86 -3.44 -0.93 1.05
C GLN A 86 -2.97 -0.23 2.33
N LEU A 87 -2.16 -0.90 3.16
CA LEU A 87 -1.55 -0.31 4.34
C LEU A 87 -0.62 0.86 3.95
N LYS A 88 0.33 0.63 3.04
CA LYS A 88 1.23 1.67 2.51
C LYS A 88 0.46 2.83 1.90
N ARG A 89 -0.59 2.54 1.12
CA ARG A 89 -1.43 3.58 0.50
C ARG A 89 -2.19 4.40 1.55
N SER A 90 -2.69 3.77 2.61
CA SER A 90 -3.38 4.45 3.71
C SER A 90 -2.42 5.35 4.48
N LEU A 91 -1.23 4.85 4.82
CA LEU A 91 -0.17 5.64 5.46
C LEU A 91 0.22 6.85 4.60
N MET A 92 0.49 6.64 3.30
CA MET A 92 0.82 7.75 2.38
C MET A 92 -0.26 8.82 2.32
N LYS A 93 -1.55 8.45 2.34
CA LYS A 93 -2.63 9.44 2.35
C LYS A 93 -2.58 10.33 3.58
N ILE A 94 -2.22 9.77 4.74
CA ILE A 94 -2.09 10.52 6.00
C ILE A 94 -0.81 11.37 5.97
N THR A 95 0.31 10.80 5.52
CA THR A 95 1.56 11.55 5.35
C THR A 95 1.39 12.77 4.44
N ASN A 96 0.60 12.66 3.37
CA ASN A 96 0.30 13.77 2.46
C ASN A 96 -0.45 14.94 3.12
N VAL A 97 -1.08 14.73 4.28
CA VAL A 97 -1.76 15.77 5.06
C VAL A 97 -1.16 15.92 6.46
N MET A 98 0.10 15.49 6.66
CA MET A 98 0.69 15.40 7.99
C MET A 98 0.75 16.75 8.70
N HIS A 99 0.98 17.84 7.98
CA HIS A 99 0.99 19.19 8.55
C HIS A 99 -0.37 19.58 9.14
N GLN A 100 -1.46 19.23 8.46
CA GLN A 100 -2.81 19.44 8.97
C GLN A 100 -3.12 18.53 10.16
N VAL A 101 -2.64 17.29 10.11
CA VAL A 101 -2.77 16.33 11.22
C VAL A 101 -2.04 16.83 12.46
N THR A 102 -0.80 17.31 12.33
CA THR A 102 -0.03 17.84 13.47
C THR A 102 -0.66 19.11 14.03
N ALA A 103 -1.14 20.02 13.18
CA ALA A 103 -1.88 21.21 13.62
C ALA A 103 -3.16 20.84 14.40
N GLY A 104 -3.93 19.86 13.92
CA GLY A 104 -5.12 19.38 14.63
C GLY A 104 -4.80 18.68 15.95
N VAL A 105 -3.72 17.91 16.00
CA VAL A 105 -3.25 17.28 17.25
C VAL A 105 -2.79 18.34 18.27
N GLN A 106 -2.16 19.42 17.82
CA GLN A 106 -1.82 20.56 18.69
C GLN A 106 -3.06 21.27 19.25
N ALA A 107 -4.12 21.36 18.44
CA ALA A 107 -5.42 21.87 18.85
C ALA A 107 -6.27 20.87 19.66
N GLN A 108 -5.73 19.68 19.98
CA GLN A 108 -6.44 18.58 20.64
C GLN A 108 -7.73 18.15 19.93
N ASP A 109 -7.80 18.30 18.59
CA ASP A 109 -8.93 17.83 17.79
C ASP A 109 -9.01 16.28 17.86
N PRO A 110 -10.12 15.72 18.38
CA PRO A 110 -10.30 14.28 18.49
C PRO A 110 -10.12 13.53 17.16
N ILE A 111 -10.51 14.12 16.02
CA ILE A 111 -10.39 13.47 14.71
C ILE A 111 -8.93 13.41 14.27
N ALA A 112 -8.19 14.52 14.39
CA ALA A 112 -6.76 14.55 14.09
C ALA A 112 -5.96 13.62 15.01
N MET A 113 -6.31 13.56 16.30
CA MET A 113 -5.68 12.65 17.25
C MET A 113 -5.93 11.18 16.91
N LYS A 114 -7.16 10.80 16.52
CA LYS A 114 -7.47 9.45 16.04
C LYS A 114 -6.73 9.11 14.75
N LEU A 115 -6.65 10.07 13.82
CA LEU A 115 -5.96 9.89 12.55
C LEU A 115 -4.46 9.65 12.73
N LEU A 116 -3.81 10.44 13.61
CA LEU A 116 -2.41 10.24 13.97
C LEU A 116 -2.21 8.91 14.73
N ARG A 117 -3.16 8.51 15.58
CA ARG A 117 -3.10 7.21 16.27
C ARG A 117 -3.15 6.03 15.30
N PHE A 118 -4.06 6.06 14.33
CA PHE A 118 -4.10 5.06 13.26
C PHE A 118 -2.76 5.02 12.50
N TYR A 119 -2.16 6.18 12.20
CA TYR A 119 -0.86 6.26 11.53
C TYR A 119 0.25 5.57 12.34
N HIS A 120 0.34 5.81 13.65
CA HIS A 120 1.33 5.15 14.51
C HIS A 120 1.15 3.62 14.54
N LEU A 121 -0.09 3.15 14.69
CA LEU A 121 -0.41 1.72 14.68
C LEU A 121 -0.06 1.07 13.33
N GLY A 122 -0.38 1.74 12.21
CA GLY A 122 -0.08 1.26 10.87
C GLY A 122 1.41 1.22 10.58
N LEU A 123 2.18 2.19 11.08
CA LEU A 123 3.63 2.23 10.94
C LEU A 123 4.29 1.09 11.74
N ALA A 124 3.85 0.88 12.99
CA ALA A 124 4.29 -0.26 13.81
C ALA A 124 4.01 -1.60 13.12
N GLN A 125 2.80 -1.76 12.55
CA GLN A 125 2.45 -2.95 11.77
C GLN A 125 3.37 -3.11 10.56
N MET A 126 3.64 -2.05 9.79
CA MET A 126 4.51 -2.12 8.62
C MET A 126 5.94 -2.54 9.00
N HIS A 127 6.47 -2.02 10.11
CA HIS A 127 7.77 -2.44 10.63
C HIS A 127 7.81 -3.93 10.99
N GLN A 128 6.76 -4.44 11.65
CA GLN A 128 6.65 -5.86 11.99
C GLN A 128 6.65 -6.75 10.74
N LEU A 129 5.98 -6.31 9.67
CA LEU A 129 5.88 -7.06 8.42
C LEU A 129 7.18 -7.04 7.61
N ASP A 130 7.83 -5.88 7.52
CA ASP A 130 9.04 -5.68 6.74
C ASP A 130 10.31 -6.18 7.45
N ALA A 131 10.24 -6.57 8.73
CA ALA A 131 11.37 -7.02 9.56
C ALA A 131 12.54 -6.01 9.58
N ASN A 132 12.23 -4.71 9.51
CA ASN A 132 13.23 -3.65 9.41
C ASN A 132 13.14 -2.73 10.63
N SER A 133 14.08 -2.90 11.55
CA SER A 133 14.04 -2.35 12.92
C SER A 133 14.76 -0.99 13.08
N SER A 134 15.40 -0.47 12.03
CA SER A 134 16.37 0.63 12.16
C SER A 134 15.76 2.02 12.43
N ALA A 135 14.45 2.22 12.23
CA ALA A 135 13.76 3.49 12.48
C ALA A 135 12.82 3.47 13.71
N GLN A 136 12.78 2.38 14.47
CA GLN A 136 11.71 2.11 15.42
C GLN A 136 11.76 2.96 16.70
N GLY A 137 12.95 3.35 17.17
CA GLY A 137 13.12 3.96 18.49
C GLY A 137 12.67 5.42 18.63
N SER A 138 12.73 6.23 17.57
CA SER A 138 12.23 7.61 17.61
C SER A 138 10.71 7.65 17.44
N LEU A 139 10.19 6.85 16.50
CA LEU A 139 8.76 6.77 16.20
C LEU A 139 7.95 6.14 17.33
N ALA A 140 8.52 5.17 18.07
CA ALA A 140 7.86 4.57 19.23
C ALA A 140 7.63 5.60 20.35
N ARG A 141 8.63 6.43 20.66
CA ARG A 141 8.51 7.46 21.71
C ARG A 141 7.45 8.51 21.39
N GLU A 142 7.38 8.94 20.13
CA GLU A 142 6.34 9.87 19.68
C GLU A 142 4.94 9.24 19.79
N ALA A 143 4.81 7.97 19.38
CA ALA A 143 3.56 7.22 19.48
C ALA A 143 3.11 7.03 20.93
N ASP A 144 4.03 6.74 21.85
CA ASP A 144 3.74 6.57 23.28
C ASP A 144 3.31 7.89 23.93
N ALA A 145 3.97 9.00 23.59
CA ALA A 145 3.58 10.32 24.06
C ALA A 145 2.19 10.72 23.54
N HIS A 146 1.88 10.41 22.28
CA HIS A 146 0.56 10.65 21.70
C HIS A 146 -0.51 9.78 22.36
N LEU A 147 -0.21 8.52 22.64
CA LEU A 147 -1.09 7.59 23.36
C LEU A 147 -1.45 8.14 24.74
N ALA A 148 -0.47 8.58 25.52
CA ALA A 148 -0.69 9.15 26.85
C ALA A 148 -1.61 10.38 26.80
N LYS A 149 -1.44 11.26 25.80
CA LYS A 149 -2.33 12.42 25.59
C LYS A 149 -3.77 12.00 25.29
N MET A 150 -3.97 10.98 24.44
CA MET A 150 -5.31 10.47 24.15
C MET A 150 -5.98 9.88 25.37
N GLN A 151 -5.24 9.11 26.17
CA GLN A 151 -5.75 8.53 27.43
C GLN A 151 -6.17 9.62 28.42
N ALA A 152 -5.36 10.67 28.58
CA ALA A 152 -5.68 11.81 29.45
C ALA A 152 -6.96 12.55 29.00
N LEU A 153 -7.27 12.53 27.71
CA LEU A 153 -8.49 13.11 27.14
C LEU A 153 -9.68 12.14 27.09
N GLY A 154 -9.52 10.90 27.58
CA GLY A 154 -10.58 9.88 27.54
C GLY A 154 -10.93 9.43 26.11
N LEU A 155 -10.04 9.62 25.15
CA LEU A 155 -10.24 9.20 23.77
C LEU A 155 -9.93 7.71 23.60
N ASP A 156 -10.68 7.05 22.71
CA ASP A 156 -10.38 5.68 22.30
C ASP A 156 -9.01 5.60 21.61
N THR A 157 -8.14 4.73 22.14
CA THR A 157 -6.77 4.56 21.69
C THR A 157 -6.59 3.44 20.66
N GLU A 158 -7.56 2.54 20.54
CA GLU A 158 -7.51 1.37 19.64
C GLU A 158 -8.02 1.74 18.23
N GLN A 159 -7.34 2.69 17.60
CA GLN A 159 -7.67 3.19 16.27
C GLN A 159 -7.08 2.30 15.16
N SER A 160 -7.50 1.03 15.10
CA SER A 160 -7.06 0.07 14.06
C SER A 160 -7.72 0.29 12.70
N ARG A 161 -8.76 1.12 12.64
CA ARG A 161 -9.60 1.36 11.46
C ARG A 161 -9.47 2.80 10.98
N LEU A 162 -9.17 2.97 9.69
CA LEU A 162 -9.12 4.27 9.03
C LEU A 162 -10.44 4.56 8.31
N ASP A 163 -11.18 5.53 8.85
CA ASP A 163 -12.28 6.17 8.15
C ASP A 163 -11.72 7.23 7.16
N PRO A 164 -11.96 7.09 5.84
CA PRO A 164 -11.50 8.06 4.86
C PRO A 164 -12.03 9.49 5.09
N SER A 165 -13.19 9.65 5.76
CA SER A 165 -13.77 10.96 6.04
C SER A 165 -12.88 11.82 6.95
N TRP A 166 -12.17 11.20 7.91
CA TRP A 166 -11.28 11.90 8.83
C TRP A 166 -10.18 12.67 8.12
N ILE A 167 -9.64 12.10 7.03
CA ILE A 167 -8.59 12.75 6.23
C ILE A 167 -9.13 14.04 5.61
N GLU A 168 -10.31 13.99 5.00
CA GLU A 168 -10.90 15.18 4.37
C GLU A 168 -11.33 16.21 5.41
N THR A 169 -11.89 15.78 6.55
CA THR A 169 -12.25 16.67 7.66
C THR A 169 -11.03 17.42 8.19
N VAL A 170 -9.95 16.73 8.53
CA VAL A 170 -8.72 17.35 9.04
C VAL A 170 -8.09 18.25 7.99
N LYS A 171 -8.02 17.79 6.74
CA LYS A 171 -7.48 18.57 5.63
C LYS A 171 -8.24 19.88 5.39
N GLN A 172 -9.57 19.87 5.54
CA GLN A 172 -10.40 21.07 5.39
C GLN A 172 -10.28 21.99 6.60
N ALA A 173 -10.32 21.45 7.82
CA ALA A 173 -10.26 22.21 9.05
C ALA A 173 -8.93 22.96 9.23
N TYR A 174 -7.81 22.38 8.77
CA TYR A 174 -6.46 22.92 8.97
C TYR A 174 -5.77 23.35 7.67
N ARG A 175 -6.54 23.68 6.62
CA ARG A 175 -6.02 24.04 5.28
C ARG A 175 -5.14 25.31 5.26
N ALA A 176 -5.24 26.15 6.28
CA ALA A 176 -4.56 27.44 6.42
C ALA A 176 -3.47 27.48 7.51
N GLY A 177 -3.15 26.32 8.12
CA GLY A 177 -2.02 26.17 9.05
C GLY A 177 -0.73 25.87 8.31
#